data_AF-A0A484LF78-F1
#
_entry.id   AF-A0A484LF78-F1
#
_cell.length_a   1.000
_cell.length_b   1.000
_cell.length_c   1.000
_cell.angle_alpha   90.00
_cell.angle_beta   90.00
_cell.angle_gamma   90.00
#
_symmetry.space_group_name_H-M   'P 1'
#
loop_
_entity.id
_entity.type
_entity.pdbx_description
1 polymer ?
#
loop_
_entity_poly.entity_id
_entity_poly.type
_entity_poly.pdbx_seq_one_letter_code
_entity_poly.pdbx_strand_id
1 'polypeptide(L)'
;MEKVLERYERYSYAERQLNPADLDSHGSWTLEHAKLKARMDILQTNQRHYEGENLESLSLKELQNLERQLDSALKNIRSRKNQVMFESISLHQKKDKALQDENNKLAKKIKEREKEIAEWETTQNDDMNSAPYGLPQHLLNSFNLSERYNCGGVEYGEMEGNLPQQQPNTVMPQWMLSHINGYIK
;
A
#
# COMPACT_ATOMS: atom_id res chain seq x y z
N MET A 1 37.49 -2.61 53.12
CA MET A 1 36.48 -2.12 52.16
C MET A 1 35.29 -1.49 52.88
N GLU A 2 34.72 -2.17 53.88
CA GLU A 2 33.62 -1.66 54.73
C GLU A 2 33.86 -0.26 55.32
N LYS A 3 35.03 -0.01 55.92
CA LYS A 3 35.38 1.33 56.47
C LYS A 3 35.44 2.46 55.43
N VAL A 4 35.58 2.12 54.15
CA VAL A 4 35.57 3.10 53.04
C VAL A 4 34.13 3.36 52.60
N LEU A 5 33.31 2.31 52.51
CA LEU A 5 31.89 2.39 52.21
C LEU A 5 31.14 3.16 53.30
N GLU A 6 31.41 2.87 54.58
CA GLU A 6 30.79 3.55 55.73
C GLU A 6 31.11 5.05 55.76
N ARG A 7 32.35 5.43 55.42
CA ARG A 7 32.72 6.85 55.29
C ARG A 7 31.99 7.49 54.12
N TYR A 8 31.95 6.84 52.97
CA TYR A 8 31.26 7.34 51.79
C TYR A 8 29.75 7.52 52.05
N GLU A 9 29.13 6.57 52.72
CA GLU A 9 27.72 6.63 53.11
C GLU A 9 27.45 7.79 54.08
N ARG A 10 28.31 7.98 55.10
CA ARG A 10 28.18 9.13 56.02
C ARG A 10 28.34 10.48 55.31
N TYR A 11 29.28 10.61 54.38
CA TYR A 11 29.46 11.84 53.62
C TYR A 11 28.32 12.09 52.65
N SER A 12 27.86 11.06 51.93
CA SER A 12 26.71 11.14 51.01
C SER A 12 25.42 11.50 51.74
N TYR A 13 25.18 10.93 52.93
CA TYR A 13 23.99 11.26 53.73
C TYR A 13 24.07 12.69 54.29
N ALA A 14 25.24 13.13 54.75
CA ALA A 14 25.44 14.50 55.23
C ALA A 14 25.29 15.54 54.11
N GLU A 15 25.78 15.24 52.90
CA GLU A 15 25.63 16.08 51.71
C GLU A 15 24.17 16.19 51.27
N ARG A 16 23.43 15.07 51.29
CA ARG A 16 22.00 15.05 50.96
C ARG A 16 21.16 15.84 51.98
N GLN A 17 21.49 15.77 53.27
CA GLN A 17 20.82 16.55 54.34
C GLN A 17 21.06 18.06 54.24
N LEU A 18 22.18 18.49 53.65
CA LEU A 18 22.48 19.90 53.39
C LEU A 18 21.74 20.46 52.17
N ASN A 19 21.25 19.59 51.29
CA ASN A 19 20.48 19.97 50.12
C ASN A 19 19.07 19.36 50.16
N PRO A 20 18.14 19.92 50.95
CA PRO A 20 16.78 19.40 51.11
C PRO A 20 16.01 19.29 49.78
N ALA A 21 16.37 20.11 48.79
CA ALA A 21 15.82 20.04 47.44
C ALA A 21 16.08 18.69 46.73
N ASP A 22 17.15 17.97 47.08
CA ASP A 22 17.53 16.70 46.46
C ASP A 22 16.80 15.49 47.08
N LEU A 23 16.48 15.55 48.39
CA LEU A 23 15.56 14.59 49.02
C LEU A 23 14.12 14.76 48.51
N ASP A 24 13.66 16.00 48.40
CA ASP A 24 12.34 16.31 47.85
C ASP A 24 12.26 15.93 46.37
N SER A 25 13.34 16.11 45.60
CA SER A 25 13.46 15.67 44.20
C SER A 25 13.42 14.15 44.05
N HIS A 26 14.16 13.40 44.89
CA HIS A 26 14.16 11.93 44.83
C HIS A 26 12.84 11.32 45.35
N GLY A 27 12.24 11.89 46.40
CA GLY A 27 10.92 11.53 46.90
C GLY A 27 9.83 11.84 45.85
N SER A 28 9.93 12.99 45.19
CA SER A 28 9.11 13.38 44.05
C SER A 28 9.24 12.40 42.89
N TRP A 29 10.46 11.97 42.54
CA TRP A 29 10.68 11.02 41.46
C TRP A 29 10.16 9.61 41.79
N THR A 30 10.31 9.18 43.04
CA THR A 30 9.75 7.91 43.52
C THR A 30 8.23 7.93 43.47
N LEU A 31 7.60 9.04 43.87
CA LEU A 31 6.15 9.23 43.83
C LEU A 31 5.62 9.30 42.39
N GLU A 32 6.26 10.08 41.51
CA GLU A 32 5.87 10.19 40.11
C GLU A 32 6.05 8.86 39.37
N HIS A 33 7.12 8.11 39.68
CA HIS A 33 7.29 6.75 39.18
C HIS A 33 6.17 5.81 39.65
N ALA A 34 5.82 5.83 40.94
CA ALA A 34 4.72 5.01 41.47
C ALA A 34 3.38 5.34 40.80
N LYS A 35 3.10 6.63 40.60
CA LYS A 35 1.91 7.12 39.89
C LYS A 35 1.89 6.72 38.42
N LEU A 36 3.03 6.78 37.73
CA LEU A 36 3.14 6.32 36.35
C LEU A 36 2.93 4.80 36.25
N LYS A 37 3.52 4.03 37.16
CA LYS A 37 3.32 2.58 37.24
C LYS A 37 1.84 2.24 37.47
N ALA A 38 1.18 2.89 38.41
CA ALA A 38 -0.25 2.69 38.63
C ALA A 38 -1.10 2.98 37.37
N ARG A 39 -0.77 4.05 36.61
CA ARG A 39 -1.42 4.34 35.33
C ARG A 39 -1.17 3.25 34.28
N MET A 40 0.06 2.77 34.19
CA MET A 40 0.43 1.67 33.28
C MET A 40 -0.36 0.39 33.62
N ASP A 41 -0.44 0.03 34.89
CA ASP A 41 -1.17 -1.16 35.35
C ASP A 41 -2.67 -1.08 35.01
N ILE A 42 -3.28 0.10 35.17
CA ILE A 42 -4.66 0.35 34.76
C ILE A 42 -4.82 0.20 33.24
N LEU A 43 -3.91 0.79 32.45
CA LEU A 43 -3.97 0.67 30.99
C LEU A 43 -3.82 -0.77 30.51
N GLN A 44 -2.88 -1.52 31.10
CA GLN A 44 -2.67 -2.93 30.77
C GLN A 44 -3.88 -3.78 31.17
N THR A 45 -4.50 -3.48 32.32
CA THR A 45 -5.73 -4.16 32.74
C THR A 45 -6.88 -3.87 31.79
N ASN A 46 -7.06 -2.61 31.39
CA ASN A 46 -8.07 -2.23 30.41
C ASN A 46 -7.83 -2.90 29.05
N GLN A 47 -6.57 -2.99 28.60
CA GLN A 47 -6.23 -3.72 27.37
C GLN A 47 -6.69 -5.17 27.44
N ARG A 48 -6.36 -5.89 28.52
CA ARG A 48 -6.83 -7.25 28.74
C ARG A 48 -8.36 -7.36 28.71
N HIS A 49 -9.06 -6.41 29.34
CA HIS A 49 -10.52 -6.37 29.27
C HIS A 49 -11.04 -6.18 27.84
N TYR A 50 -10.44 -5.29 27.03
CA TYR A 50 -10.80 -5.12 25.63
C TYR A 50 -10.51 -6.36 24.78
N GLU A 51 -9.49 -7.15 25.17
CA GLU A 51 -9.14 -8.44 24.56
C GLU A 51 -10.05 -9.59 25.06
N GLY A 52 -10.95 -9.31 26.00
CA GLY A 52 -11.91 -10.28 26.56
C GLY A 52 -11.36 -11.12 27.71
N GLU A 53 -10.22 -10.74 28.28
CA GLU A 53 -9.57 -11.43 29.40
C GLU A 53 -9.96 -10.82 30.77
N ASN A 54 -9.86 -11.60 31.85
CA ASN A 54 -10.05 -11.16 33.24
C ASN A 54 -11.39 -10.45 33.55
N LEU A 55 -12.45 -10.77 32.80
CA LEU A 55 -13.77 -10.13 32.91
C LEU A 55 -14.53 -10.50 34.19
N GLU A 56 -14.12 -11.57 34.90
CA GLU A 56 -14.75 -12.05 36.14
C GLU A 56 -14.78 -10.99 37.25
N SER A 57 -13.84 -10.05 37.21
CA SER A 57 -13.73 -8.95 38.17
C SER A 57 -14.70 -7.80 37.92
N LEU A 58 -15.34 -7.75 36.75
CA LEU A 58 -16.22 -6.66 36.33
C LEU A 58 -17.67 -6.91 36.74
N SER A 59 -18.34 -5.85 37.17
CA SER A 59 -19.79 -5.88 37.37
C SER A 59 -20.53 -5.90 36.03
N LEU A 60 -21.81 -6.32 36.05
CA LEU A 60 -22.66 -6.34 34.85
C LEU A 60 -22.73 -4.96 34.15
N LYS A 61 -22.78 -3.88 34.93
CA LYS A 61 -22.83 -2.51 34.39
C LYS A 61 -21.53 -2.12 33.69
N GLU A 62 -20.39 -2.54 34.23
CA GLU A 62 -19.08 -2.29 33.62
C GLU A 62 -18.91 -3.12 32.35
N LEU A 63 -19.37 -4.37 32.34
CA LEU A 63 -19.35 -5.22 31.17
C LEU A 63 -20.21 -4.66 30.03
N GLN A 64 -21.43 -4.20 30.31
CA GLN A 64 -22.28 -3.50 29.34
C GLN A 64 -21.63 -2.20 28.82
N ASN A 65 -20.86 -1.51 29.66
CA ASN A 65 -20.14 -0.32 29.25
C ASN A 65 -18.94 -0.65 28.35
N LEU A 66 -18.25 -1.76 28.62
CA LEU A 66 -17.15 -2.28 27.82
C LEU A 66 -17.66 -2.70 26.43
N GLU A 67 -18.76 -3.45 26.37
CA GLU A 67 -19.41 -3.88 25.13
C GLU A 67 -19.78 -2.68 24.24
N ARG A 68 -20.47 -1.67 24.80
CA ARG A 68 -20.85 -0.46 24.05
C ARG A 68 -19.64 0.32 23.53
N GLN A 69 -18.53 0.35 24.28
CA GLN A 69 -17.30 0.99 23.84
C GLN A 69 -16.67 0.24 22.66
N LEU A 70 -16.60 -1.09 22.74
CA LEU A 70 -16.08 -1.94 21.66
C LEU A 70 -16.93 -1.84 20.41
N ASP A 71 -18.25 -1.88 20.53
CA ASP A 71 -19.18 -1.73 19.40
C ASP A 71 -19.01 -0.38 18.69
N SER A 72 -18.93 0.70 19.46
CA SER A 72 -18.71 2.05 18.94
C SER A 72 -17.36 2.15 18.23
N ALA A 73 -16.29 1.63 18.85
CA ALA A 73 -14.95 1.61 18.26
C ALA A 73 -14.93 0.80 16.94
N LEU A 74 -15.53 -0.38 16.91
CA LEU A 74 -15.64 -1.22 15.72
C LEU A 74 -16.41 -0.53 14.60
N LYS A 75 -17.53 0.14 14.93
CA LYS A 75 -18.30 0.92 13.96
C LYS A 75 -17.45 2.04 13.35
N ASN A 76 -16.70 2.77 14.18
CA ASN A 76 -15.82 3.85 13.73
C ASN A 76 -14.68 3.33 12.85
N ILE A 77 -14.02 2.23 13.24
CA ILE A 77 -12.96 1.59 12.44
C ILE A 77 -13.50 1.15 11.08
N ARG A 78 -14.66 0.47 11.06
CA ARG A 78 -15.29 0.02 9.81
C ARG A 78 -15.68 1.20 8.92
N SER A 79 -16.25 2.25 9.50
CA SER A 79 -16.59 3.48 8.77
C SER A 79 -15.35 4.11 8.14
N ARG A 80 -14.25 4.24 8.91
CA ARG A 80 -13.01 4.82 8.40
C ARG A 80 -12.37 3.96 7.31
N LYS A 81 -12.35 2.64 7.48
CA LYS A 81 -11.86 1.70 6.46
C LYS A 81 -12.65 1.84 5.15
N ASN A 82 -13.98 1.87 5.26
CA ASN A 82 -14.84 2.03 4.09
C ASN A 82 -14.63 3.38 3.40
N GLN A 83 -14.51 4.47 4.18
CA GLN A 83 -14.22 5.79 3.64
C GLN A 83 -12.93 5.78 2.81
N VAL A 84 -11.82 5.29 3.37
CA VAL A 84 -10.52 5.23 2.68
C VAL A 84 -10.59 4.35 1.44
N MET A 85 -11.33 3.24 1.49
CA MET A 85 -11.54 2.36 0.35
C MET A 85 -12.30 3.08 -0.78
N PHE A 86 -13.38 3.80 -0.48
CA PHE A 86 -14.14 4.56 -1.47
C PHE A 86 -13.33 5.71 -2.07
N GLU A 87 -12.52 6.40 -1.25
CA GLU A 87 -11.59 7.43 -1.73
C GLU A 87 -10.58 6.83 -2.73
N SER A 88 -10.02 5.66 -2.41
CA SER A 88 -9.10 4.95 -3.30
C SER A 88 -9.76 4.49 -4.60
N ILE A 89 -10.96 3.90 -4.54
CA ILE A 89 -11.72 3.50 -5.74
C ILE A 89 -11.99 4.72 -6.62
N SER A 90 -12.44 5.83 -6.03
CA SER A 90 -12.74 7.07 -6.76
C SER A 90 -11.48 7.65 -7.43
N LEU A 91 -10.34 7.58 -6.76
CA LEU A 91 -9.06 8.02 -7.32
C LEU A 91 -8.67 7.18 -8.55
N HIS A 92 -8.76 5.85 -8.45
CA HIS A 92 -8.47 4.96 -9.56
C HIS A 92 -9.42 5.17 -10.74
N GLN A 93 -10.73 5.26 -10.49
CA GLN A 93 -11.72 5.53 -11.53
C GLN A 93 -11.45 6.84 -12.29
N LYS A 94 -11.02 7.90 -11.58
CA LYS A 94 -10.62 9.16 -12.23
C LYS A 94 -9.40 9.00 -13.12
N LYS A 95 -8.40 8.23 -12.66
CA LYS A 95 -7.19 7.95 -13.43
C LYS A 95 -7.50 7.11 -14.67
N ASP A 96 -8.31 6.07 -14.53
CA ASP A 96 -8.72 5.20 -15.63
C ASP A 96 -9.48 5.99 -16.70
N LYS A 97 -10.39 6.87 -16.28
CA LYS A 97 -11.11 7.76 -17.21
C LYS A 97 -10.16 8.71 -17.95
N ALA A 98 -9.21 9.33 -17.24
CA ALA A 98 -8.24 10.23 -17.87
C ALA A 98 -7.38 9.50 -18.91
N LEU A 99 -6.90 8.29 -18.59
CA LEU A 99 -6.14 7.45 -19.52
C LEU A 99 -6.98 7.00 -20.71
N GLN A 100 -8.25 6.65 -20.49
CA GLN A 100 -9.17 6.30 -21.57
C GLN A 100 -9.40 7.49 -22.52
N ASP A 101 -9.56 8.69 -21.99
CA ASP A 101 -9.71 9.91 -22.78
C ASP A 101 -8.44 10.22 -23.60
N GLU A 102 -7.25 10.01 -23.04
CA GLU A 102 -5.98 10.14 -23.77
C GLU A 102 -5.82 9.09 -24.86
N ASN A 103 -6.11 7.82 -24.56
CA ASN A 103 -6.04 6.73 -25.53
C ASN A 103 -7.02 6.98 -26.70
N ASN A 104 -8.24 7.42 -26.41
CA ASN A 104 -9.22 7.80 -27.43
C ASN A 104 -8.71 8.94 -28.34
N LYS A 105 -8.00 9.93 -27.79
CA LYS A 105 -7.40 11.01 -28.58
C LYS A 105 -6.28 10.48 -29.48
N LEU A 106 -5.41 9.61 -28.96
CA LEU A 106 -4.33 9.00 -29.73
C LEU A 106 -4.87 8.11 -30.85
N ALA A 107 -5.88 7.28 -30.55
CA ALA A 107 -6.54 6.44 -31.55
C ALA A 107 -7.16 7.25 -32.70
N LYS A 108 -7.76 8.41 -32.40
CA LYS A 108 -8.25 9.34 -33.43
C LYS A 108 -7.12 9.89 -34.29
N LYS A 109 -6.03 10.35 -33.67
CA LYS A 109 -4.84 10.84 -34.40
C LYS A 109 -4.23 9.77 -35.29
N ILE A 110 -4.16 8.51 -34.83
CA ILE A 110 -3.66 7.39 -35.64
C ILE A 110 -4.55 7.22 -36.88
N LYS A 111 -5.88 7.16 -36.70
CA LYS A 111 -6.82 7.04 -37.83
C LYS A 111 -6.73 8.20 -38.82
N GLU A 112 -6.55 9.43 -38.35
CA GLU A 112 -6.34 10.59 -39.20
C GLU A 112 -5.05 10.45 -40.03
N ARG A 113 -3.95 10.01 -39.40
CA ARG A 113 -2.67 9.79 -40.07
C ARG A 113 -2.71 8.64 -41.08
N GLU A 114 -3.40 7.55 -40.75
CA GLU A 114 -3.65 6.44 -41.68
C GLU A 114 -4.44 6.90 -42.91
N LYS A 115 -5.43 7.78 -42.72
CA LYS A 115 -6.18 8.38 -43.84
C LYS A 115 -5.29 9.30 -44.68
N GLU A 116 -4.47 10.15 -44.05
CA GLU A 116 -3.49 10.98 -44.76
C GLU A 116 -2.55 10.11 -45.62
N ILE A 117 -1.98 9.04 -45.05
CA ILE A 117 -1.07 8.13 -45.76
C ILE A 117 -1.78 7.47 -46.95
N ALA A 118 -2.99 6.94 -46.75
CA ALA A 118 -3.77 6.34 -47.83
C ALA A 118 -4.07 7.33 -48.96
N GLU A 119 -4.37 8.60 -48.63
CA GLU A 119 -4.60 9.66 -49.60
C GLU A 119 -3.33 10.00 -50.40
N TRP A 120 -2.17 10.11 -49.74
CA TRP A 120 -0.85 10.28 -50.38
C TRP A 120 -0.50 9.13 -51.32
N GLU A 121 -0.80 7.89 -50.94
CA GLU A 121 -0.58 6.71 -51.80
C GLU A 121 -1.49 6.74 -53.04
N THR A 122 -2.75 7.17 -52.93
CA THR A 122 -3.63 7.32 -54.11
C THR A 122 -3.20 8.44 -55.07
N THR A 123 -2.79 9.61 -54.57
CA THR A 123 -2.38 10.74 -55.43
C THR A 123 -1.06 10.48 -56.15
N GLN A 124 -0.15 9.69 -55.57
CA GLN A 124 1.11 9.32 -56.24
C GLN A 124 0.90 8.30 -57.39
N ASN A 125 -0.19 7.53 -57.37
CA ASN A 125 -0.52 6.58 -58.42
C ASN A 125 -1.21 7.23 -59.64
N ASP A 126 -1.92 8.35 -59.49
CA ASP A 126 -2.56 9.06 -60.61
C ASP A 126 -1.58 9.90 -61.45
N ASP A 127 -0.44 10.32 -60.89
CA ASP A 127 0.62 11.05 -61.62
C ASP A 127 1.68 10.13 -62.27
N MET A 128 1.53 8.81 -62.17
CA MET A 128 2.49 7.82 -62.69
C MET A 128 2.07 7.16 -64.03
N ASN A 129 1.31 7.87 -64.87
CA ASN A 129 1.12 7.50 -66.28
C ASN A 129 2.06 8.26 -67.24
N SER A 130 3.19 8.78 -66.75
CA SER A 130 4.27 9.31 -67.62
C SER A 130 5.67 8.99 -67.07
N ALA A 131 6.09 7.73 -67.25
CA ALA A 131 7.47 7.24 -67.43
C ALA A 131 8.53 7.47 -66.31
N PRO A 132 9.56 6.60 -66.23
CA PRO A 132 10.22 6.21 -64.99
C PRO A 132 11.41 7.08 -64.64
N TYR A 133 11.79 7.14 -63.35
CA TYR A 133 13.15 7.05 -62.78
C TYR A 133 13.17 7.71 -61.38
N GLY A 134 13.64 6.96 -60.37
CA GLY A 134 14.18 7.51 -59.11
C GLY A 134 13.30 7.33 -57.88
N LEU A 135 13.65 6.35 -57.03
CA LEU A 135 13.18 6.23 -55.65
C LEU A 135 13.71 7.38 -54.78
N PRO A 136 12.87 8.07 -53.99
CA PRO A 136 13.36 8.90 -52.88
C PRO A 136 13.63 8.01 -51.66
N GLN A 137 14.91 7.78 -51.35
CA GLN A 137 15.42 6.89 -50.28
C GLN A 137 15.00 7.26 -48.83
N HIS A 138 14.12 8.22 -48.57
CA HIS A 138 13.93 8.82 -47.24
C HIS A 138 12.80 8.22 -46.38
N LEU A 139 12.03 7.26 -46.89
CA LEU A 139 10.91 6.64 -46.16
C LEU A 139 11.22 5.24 -45.59
N LEU A 140 12.41 4.69 -45.84
CA LEU A 140 12.77 3.34 -45.38
C LEU A 140 13.11 3.25 -43.88
N ASN A 141 13.12 4.36 -43.14
CA ASN A 141 13.63 4.38 -41.75
C ASN A 141 12.58 4.24 -40.64
N SER A 142 11.28 4.04 -40.92
CA SER A 142 10.26 3.89 -39.84
C SER A 142 9.57 2.54 -39.75
N PHE A 143 9.84 1.58 -40.64
CA PHE A 143 9.16 0.29 -40.63
C PHE A 143 10.02 -0.81 -40.02
N ASN A 144 10.16 -0.80 -38.69
CA ASN A 144 10.52 -1.99 -37.92
C ASN A 144 9.91 -1.92 -36.50
N LEU A 145 8.59 -1.83 -36.43
CA LEU A 145 7.85 -2.16 -35.20
C LEU A 145 6.59 -3.00 -35.47
N SER A 146 6.52 -3.65 -36.64
CA SER A 146 5.37 -4.47 -37.04
C SER A 146 5.28 -5.83 -36.35
N GLU A 147 6.20 -6.17 -35.45
CA GLU A 147 6.13 -7.43 -34.71
C GLU A 147 6.24 -7.17 -33.20
N ARG A 148 5.10 -6.84 -32.59
CA ARG A 148 4.70 -7.23 -31.23
C ARG A 148 3.52 -6.36 -30.80
N TYR A 149 2.31 -6.71 -31.20
CA TYR A 149 1.11 -6.76 -30.35
C TYR A 149 0.04 -7.46 -31.18
N ASN A 150 -0.02 -8.79 -31.04
CA ASN A 150 -1.16 -9.56 -31.50
C ASN A 150 -2.34 -9.21 -30.58
N CYS A 151 -3.13 -8.20 -30.94
CA CYS A 151 -4.40 -7.90 -30.28
C CYS A 151 -5.44 -8.91 -30.77
N GLY A 152 -5.42 -10.10 -30.16
CA GLY A 152 -6.45 -11.11 -30.36
C GLY A 152 -7.81 -10.57 -29.94
N GLY A 153 -8.63 -10.25 -30.93
CA GLY A 153 -10.07 -10.04 -30.76
C GLY A 153 -10.72 -11.34 -30.31
N VAL A 154 -11.56 -11.24 -29.28
CA VAL A 154 -12.35 -12.37 -28.78
C VAL A 154 -13.58 -12.49 -29.67
N GLU A 155 -13.55 -13.45 -30.59
CA GLU A 155 -14.73 -13.98 -31.28
C GLU A 155 -15.28 -15.18 -30.51
N TYR A 156 -16.60 -15.18 -30.32
CA TYR A 156 -17.37 -16.25 -29.72
C TYR A 156 -17.61 -17.33 -30.79
N GLY A 157 -17.14 -18.56 -30.57
CA GLY A 157 -17.40 -19.68 -31.46
C GLY A 157 -16.71 -20.97 -31.01
N GLU A 158 -17.51 -21.99 -30.75
CA GLU A 158 -17.13 -23.33 -30.29
C GLU A 158 -16.31 -24.10 -31.33
N MET A 159 -15.32 -24.90 -30.89
CA MET A 159 -15.20 -26.36 -31.10
C MET A 159 -13.74 -26.84 -30.91
N GLU A 160 -13.66 -28.08 -30.43
CA GLU A 160 -12.50 -28.82 -29.95
C GLU A 160 -11.28 -28.93 -30.89
N GLY A 161 -10.11 -29.20 -30.30
CA GLY A 161 -9.07 -29.99 -30.97
C GLY A 161 -7.62 -29.73 -30.58
N ASN A 162 -7.10 -30.55 -29.66
CA ASN A 162 -5.70 -30.96 -29.46
C ASN A 162 -4.63 -29.96 -28.96
N LEU A 163 -4.08 -30.28 -27.79
CA LEU A 163 -2.79 -29.81 -27.26
C LEU A 163 -1.60 -30.37 -28.08
N PRO A 164 -0.43 -29.71 -28.00
CA PRO A 164 0.62 -30.33 -27.21
C PRO A 164 1.25 -29.37 -26.19
N GLN A 165 1.20 -29.84 -24.95
CA GLN A 165 2.05 -29.56 -23.79
C GLN A 165 3.24 -28.59 -24.00
N GLN A 166 3.05 -27.33 -23.63
CA GLN A 166 4.11 -26.52 -23.03
C GLN A 166 3.56 -25.96 -21.72
N GLN A 167 4.39 -26.07 -20.68
CA GLN A 167 4.16 -25.66 -19.29
C GLN A 167 3.25 -24.42 -19.17
N PRO A 168 2.23 -24.41 -18.30
CA PRO A 168 1.42 -23.22 -18.11
C PRO A 168 2.32 -22.11 -17.56
N ASN A 169 2.68 -21.16 -18.43
CA ASN A 169 3.33 -19.93 -18.06
C ASN A 169 2.53 -19.29 -16.93
N THR A 170 3.14 -19.24 -15.75
CA THR A 170 2.61 -18.63 -14.55
C THR A 170 2.19 -17.19 -14.87
N VAL A 171 0.89 -16.96 -15.04
CA VAL A 171 0.27 -15.64 -15.30
C VAL A 171 0.22 -14.81 -14.01
N MET A 172 1.32 -14.80 -13.26
CA MET A 172 1.42 -14.05 -12.01
C MET A 172 2.77 -13.35 -11.96
N PRO A 173 2.83 -12.02 -12.23
CA PRO A 173 4.05 -11.25 -12.12
C PRO A 173 4.72 -11.39 -10.74
N GLN A 174 6.06 -11.35 -10.72
CA GLN A 174 6.94 -11.65 -9.57
C GLN A 174 6.61 -10.89 -8.28
N TRP A 175 5.98 -9.71 -8.34
CA TRP A 175 5.54 -8.99 -7.15
C TRP A 175 4.42 -9.70 -6.37
N MET A 176 3.63 -10.56 -7.04
CA MET A 176 2.57 -11.36 -6.42
C MET A 176 3.08 -12.62 -5.71
N LEU A 177 4.34 -13.00 -5.89
CA LEU A 177 4.91 -14.24 -5.32
C LEU A 177 5.65 -14.02 -3.99
N SER A 178 5.48 -12.86 -3.35
CA SER A 178 6.31 -12.46 -2.21
C SER A 178 5.95 -13.09 -0.85
N HIS A 179 5.01 -14.05 -0.75
CA HIS A 179 4.62 -14.61 0.56
C HIS A 179 4.38 -16.13 0.62
N ILE A 180 4.87 -16.95 -0.31
CA ILE A 180 4.66 -18.42 -0.27
C ILE A 180 5.97 -19.20 -0.15
N ASN A 181 6.95 -18.72 0.63
CA ASN A 181 8.03 -19.58 1.14
C ASN A 181 8.60 -19.04 2.45
N GLY A 182 7.78 -19.08 3.49
CA GLY A 182 8.25 -19.07 4.87
C GLY A 182 8.34 -20.51 5.38
N TYR A 183 9.39 -21.24 5.03
CA TYR A 183 9.75 -22.49 5.72
C TYR A 183 10.81 -22.22 6.77
N ILE A 184 10.33 -22.19 8.03
CA ILE A 184 10.82 -22.96 9.17
C ILE A 184 12.32 -23.32 9.14
N LYS A 185 13.09 -22.68 10.02
CA LYS A 185 14.01 -23.34 10.94
C LYS A 185 14.13 -22.54 12.22
#